data_AF-A0A6A5XY26-F1
#
_entry.id   AF-A0A6A5XY26-F1
#
_cell.length_a   1.000
_cell.length_b   1.000
_cell.length_c   1.000
_cell.angle_alpha   90.00
_cell.angle_beta   90.00
_cell.angle_gamma   90.00
#
_symmetry.space_group_name_H-M   'P 1'
#
loop_
_entity.id
_entity.type
_entity.pdbx_description
1 polymer ?
#
loop_
_entity_poly.entity_id
_entity_poly.type
_entity_poly.pdbx_seq_one_letter_code
_entity_poly.pdbx_strand_id
1 'polypeptide(L)'
;MVPSAATASAPNAVSKGELPTEPVEFDGIAMFTVPTLEQFTDAFKDPYYVNVIEPDERAFLDKDGPGSGVIASFRGRMLDMVNGGQSAVGSSGGKYRDDFDEWEKKK
;
A
#
# COMPACT_ATOMS: atom_id res chain seq x y z
N MET A 1 13.78 7.26 -3.92
CA MET A 1 13.46 5.97 -3.26
C MET A 1 14.34 4.88 -3.85
N VAL A 2 15.05 4.13 -3.00
CA VAL A 2 15.92 3.03 -3.43
C VAL A 2 15.17 1.71 -3.19
N PRO A 3 15.14 0.75 -4.13
CA PRO A 3 14.45 -0.52 -3.90
C PRO A 3 15.24 -1.36 -2.88
N SER A 4 14.64 -1.67 -1.74
CA SER A 4 15.12 -2.72 -0.83
C SER A 4 14.38 -4.01 -1.10
N ALA A 5 15.12 -5.12 -1.14
CA ALA A 5 14.54 -6.45 -1.21
C ALA A 5 13.93 -6.79 0.16
N ALA A 6 12.63 -6.51 0.35
CA ALA A 6 11.92 -6.91 1.57
C ALA A 6 10.93 -8.04 1.24
N THR A 7 11.15 -9.21 1.84
CA THR A 7 10.29 -10.40 1.68
C THR A 7 9.10 -10.46 2.64
N ALA A 8 8.88 -9.45 3.49
CA ALA A 8 7.73 -9.40 4.39
C ALA A 8 7.13 -7.99 4.66
N SER A 9 7.79 -6.92 4.20
CA SER A 9 7.34 -5.53 4.36
C SER A 9 7.50 -4.76 3.05
N ALA A 10 7.01 -3.52 2.98
CA ALA A 10 7.27 -2.62 1.86
C ALA A 10 8.78 -2.59 1.53
N PRO A 11 9.16 -2.57 0.24
CA PRO A 11 10.56 -2.54 -0.20
C PRO A 11 11.30 -1.24 0.22
N ASN A 12 10.66 -0.29 0.86
CA ASN A 12 11.26 0.93 1.41
C ASN A 12 11.14 1.02 2.94
N ALA A 13 10.56 0.02 3.61
CA ALA A 13 10.57 -0.11 5.06
C ALA A 13 11.95 -0.63 5.53
N VAL A 14 12.99 0.19 5.36
CA VAL A 14 14.38 -0.14 5.70
C VAL A 14 14.79 0.36 7.10
N SER A 15 13.82 0.68 7.96
CA SER A 15 14.12 1.09 9.32
C SER A 15 14.82 -0.06 10.06
N LYS A 16 16.08 0.15 10.43
CA LYS A 16 16.82 -0.69 11.38
C LYS A 16 16.69 -0.19 12.82
N GLY A 17 15.93 0.89 13.03
CA GLY A 17 15.66 1.43 14.36
C GLY A 17 14.71 0.53 15.13
N GLU A 18 14.79 0.60 16.47
CA GLU A 18 13.78 -0.04 17.32
C GLU A 18 12.39 0.48 16.93
N LEU A 19 11.45 -0.44 16.76
CA LEU A 19 10.07 -0.07 16.48
C LEU A 19 9.50 0.61 17.74
N PRO A 20 8.83 1.77 17.59
CA PRO A 20 8.22 2.42 18.74
C PRO A 20 7.16 1.49 19.36
N THR A 21 7.20 1.36 20.68
CA THR A 21 6.22 0.58 21.46
C THR A 21 4.93 1.36 21.71
N GLU A 22 4.94 2.66 21.43
CA GLU A 22 3.81 3.56 21.52
C GLU A 22 3.39 4.03 20.11
N PRO A 23 2.09 4.31 19.88
CA PRO A 23 1.63 4.85 18.61
C PRO A 23 2.36 6.15 18.26
N VAL A 24 2.84 6.25 17.01
CA VAL A 24 3.42 7.50 16.50
C VAL A 24 2.28 8.49 16.25
N GLU A 25 2.37 9.68 16.84
CA GLU A 25 1.43 10.76 16.54
C GLU A 25 1.66 11.28 15.12
N PHE A 26 0.58 11.41 14.35
CA PHE A 26 0.56 12.01 13.02
C PHE A 26 -0.70 12.88 12.88
N ASP A 27 -0.60 13.94 12.09
CA ASP A 27 -1.71 14.86 11.80
C ASP A 27 -2.58 14.41 10.63
N GLY A 28 -2.09 13.48 9.82
CA GLY A 28 -2.82 12.85 8.72
C GLY A 28 -2.12 11.64 8.14
N ILE A 29 -2.84 10.88 7.31
CA ILE A 29 -2.29 9.77 6.53
C ILE A 29 -2.75 9.86 5.08
N ALA A 30 -1.83 9.59 4.17
CA ALA A 30 -2.13 9.30 2.77
C ALA A 30 -2.08 7.79 2.55
N MET A 31 -3.15 7.22 1.99
CA MET A 31 -3.24 5.79 1.71
C MET A 31 -3.31 5.55 0.21
N PHE A 32 -2.32 4.82 -0.31
CA PHE A 32 -2.24 4.46 -1.72
C PHE A 32 -2.57 2.99 -1.90
N THR A 33 -3.63 2.72 -2.66
CA THR A 33 -3.97 1.37 -3.13
C THR A 33 -3.59 1.26 -4.59
N VAL A 34 -2.66 0.35 -4.90
CA VAL A 34 -2.10 0.20 -6.24
C VAL A 34 -2.16 -1.27 -6.69
N PRO A 35 -2.32 -1.55 -8.00
CA PRO A 35 -2.38 -2.92 -8.50
C PRO A 35 -1.05 -3.66 -8.30
N THR A 36 0.07 -2.97 -8.51
CA THR A 36 1.42 -3.52 -8.33
C THR A 36 2.35 -2.46 -7.74
N LEU A 37 3.38 -2.94 -7.05
CA LEU A 37 4.45 -2.11 -6.53
C LEU A 37 5.26 -1.44 -7.65
N GLU A 38 5.43 -2.12 -8.78
CA GLU A 38 6.13 -1.58 -9.95
C GLU A 38 5.42 -0.32 -10.49
N GLN A 39 4.10 -0.39 -10.67
CA GLN A 39 3.31 0.77 -11.10
C GLN A 39 3.40 1.93 -10.11
N PHE A 40 3.40 1.63 -8.80
CA PHE A 40 3.63 2.66 -7.79
C PHE A 40 5.02 3.30 -7.93
N THR A 41 6.07 2.49 -8.11
CA THR A 41 7.43 3.03 -8.28
C THR A 41 7.60 3.82 -9.57
N ASP A 42 6.88 3.43 -10.64
CA ASP A 42 6.92 4.13 -11.92
C ASP A 42 6.20 5.48 -11.89
N ALA A 43 5.18 5.64 -11.03
CA ALA A 43 4.51 6.93 -10.84
C ALA A 43 5.48 8.04 -10.41
N PHE A 44 6.53 7.71 -9.65
CA PHE A 44 7.57 8.68 -9.24
C PHE A 44 8.46 9.17 -10.39
N LYS A 45 8.39 8.52 -11.56
CA LYS A 45 9.09 8.94 -12.78
C LYS A 45 8.23 9.85 -13.66
N ASP A 46 6.94 9.98 -13.37
CA ASP A 46 6.02 10.77 -14.17
C ASP A 46 6.38 12.27 -14.10
N PRO A 47 6.45 12.99 -15.25
CA PRO A 47 6.77 14.41 -15.25
C PRO A 47 5.83 15.27 -14.40
N TYR A 48 4.55 14.91 -14.30
CA TYR A 48 3.60 15.63 -13.45
C TYR A 48 3.91 15.40 -11.97
N TYR A 49 4.26 14.16 -11.59
CA TYR A 49 4.70 13.89 -10.23
C TYR A 49 5.95 14.72 -9.89
N VAL A 50 6.97 14.69 -10.75
CA VAL A 50 8.25 15.38 -10.49
C VAL A 50 8.10 16.90 -10.44
N ASN A 51 7.30 17.49 -11.34
CA ASN A 51 7.24 18.94 -11.47
C ASN A 51 6.14 19.60 -10.63
N VAL A 52 5.15 18.84 -10.15
CA VAL A 52 3.99 19.38 -9.44
C VAL A 52 3.82 18.73 -8.07
N ILE A 53 3.71 17.40 -8.01
CA ILE A 53 3.38 16.71 -6.76
C ILE A 53 4.55 16.69 -5.78
N GLU A 54 5.75 16.35 -6.22
CA GLU A 54 6.92 16.22 -5.35
C GLU A 54 7.31 17.51 -4.63
N PRO A 55 7.31 18.70 -5.29
CA PRO A 55 7.53 19.97 -4.60
C PRO A 55 6.50 20.24 -3.51
N ASP A 56 5.22 19.97 -3.77
CA ASP A 56 4.14 20.16 -2.80
C ASP A 56 4.28 19.18 -1.63
N GLU A 57 4.52 17.89 -1.90
CA GLU A 57 4.72 16.90 -0.84
C GLU A 57 5.92 17.24 0.04
N ARG A 58 6.98 17.88 -0.47
CA ARG A 58 8.10 18.33 0.35
C ARG A 58 7.74 19.48 1.29
N ALA A 59 6.74 20.28 0.93
CA ALA A 59 6.25 21.38 1.76
C ALA A 59 5.21 20.93 2.79
N PHE A 60 4.42 19.89 2.48
CA PHE A 60 3.26 19.49 3.27
C PHE A 60 3.41 18.15 4.00
N LEU A 61 4.34 17.27 3.60
CA LEU A 61 4.52 15.96 4.22
C LEU A 61 5.91 15.85 4.84
N ASP A 62 5.95 15.48 6.12
CA ASP A 62 7.20 15.09 6.78
C ASP A 62 7.61 13.69 6.31
N LYS A 63 8.67 13.64 5.50
CA LYS A 63 9.26 12.40 4.98
C LYS A 63 10.53 12.00 5.75
N ASP A 64 10.92 12.76 6.77
CA ASP A 64 12.14 12.50 7.56
C ASP A 64 11.89 11.51 8.72
N GLY A 65 10.64 11.14 8.95
CA GLY A 65 10.26 10.11 9.91
C GLY A 65 10.80 8.70 9.57
N PRO A 66 10.84 7.78 10.56
CA PRO A 66 11.26 6.39 10.34
C PRO A 66 10.52 5.75 9.15
N GLY A 67 11.26 5.06 8.27
CA GLY A 67 10.68 4.49 7.05
C GLY A 67 10.32 5.51 5.97
N SER A 68 10.87 6.73 6.04
CA SER A 68 10.58 7.85 5.13
C SER A 68 9.10 8.27 5.13
N GLY A 69 8.48 8.29 6.32
CA GLY A 69 7.06 8.58 6.49
C GLY A 69 6.12 7.41 6.16
N VAL A 70 6.65 6.25 5.76
CA VAL A 70 5.83 5.05 5.50
C VAL A 70 5.58 4.30 6.82
N ILE A 71 4.38 4.44 7.34
CA ILE A 71 3.96 3.82 8.62
C ILE A 71 3.43 2.39 8.46
N ALA A 72 2.94 2.02 7.27
CA ALA A 72 2.40 0.69 7.00
C ALA A 72 2.46 0.36 5.51
N SER A 73 2.63 -0.93 5.19
CA SER A 73 2.51 -1.46 3.84
C SER A 73 1.95 -2.86 3.89
N PHE A 74 0.96 -3.11 3.04
CA PHE A 74 0.32 -4.40 2.89
C PHE A 74 0.50 -4.87 1.45
N ARG A 75 0.88 -6.14 1.30
CA ARG A 75 0.89 -6.82 0.00
C ARG A 75 0.00 -8.04 0.10
N GLY A 76 -1.03 -8.08 -0.75
CA GLY A 76 -1.98 -9.16 -0.75
C GLY A 76 -2.83 -9.14 -2.01
N ARG A 77 -3.68 -10.17 -2.15
CA ARG A 77 -4.75 -10.13 -3.14
C ARG A 77 -5.86 -9.24 -2.60
N MET A 78 -6.30 -8.30 -3.43
CA MET A 78 -7.51 -7.53 -3.18
C MET A 78 -8.69 -8.32 -3.74
N LEU A 79 -9.74 -8.46 -2.94
CA LEU A 79 -11.00 -9.09 -3.33
C LEU A 79 -12.10 -8.05 -3.18
N ASP A 80 -12.83 -7.78 -4.26
CA ASP A 80 -13.99 -6.91 -4.19
C ASP A 80 -15.08 -7.59 -3.36
N MET A 81 -15.60 -6.92 -2.34
CA MET A 81 -16.76 -7.43 -1.59
C MET A 81 -18.08 -7.05 -2.26
N VAL A 82 -18.10 -5.96 -3.02
CA VAL A 82 -19.25 -5.46 -3.80
C VAL A 82 -18.72 -4.93 -5.13
N ASN A 83 -19.30 -5.37 -6.24
CA ASN A 83 -18.93 -4.93 -7.58
C ASN A 83 -20.21 -4.58 -8.37
N GLY A 84 -20.28 -3.37 -8.94
CA GLY A 84 -21.45 -2.93 -9.71
C GLY A 84 -22.77 -2.91 -8.93
N GLY A 85 -22.72 -2.67 -7.61
CA GLY A 85 -23.90 -2.70 -6.73
C GLY A 85 -24.38 -4.11 -6.36
N GLN A 86 -23.66 -5.15 -6.77
CA GLN A 86 -23.95 -6.54 -6.42
C GLN A 86 -22.91 -7.07 -5.43
N SER A 87 -23.39 -7.82 -4.43
CA SER A 87 -22.52 -8.54 -3.50
C SER A 87 -21.67 -9.56 -4.26
N ALA A 88 -20.36 -9.50 -4.10
CA ALA A 88 -19.43 -10.51 -4.64
C ALA A 88 -19.43 -11.80 -3.80
N VAL A 89 -20.15 -11.82 -2.68
CA VAL A 89 -20.41 -13.00 -1.85
C VAL A 89 -21.90 -13.40 -1.92
N GLY A 90 -22.18 -14.71 -1.94
CA GLY A 90 -23.53 -15.27 -2.08
C GLY A 90 -23.82 -15.86 -3.46
N SER A 91 -25.08 -16.24 -3.73
CA SER A 91 -25.50 -16.95 -4.95
C SER A 91 -25.21 -16.19 -6.26
N SER A 92 -25.03 -14.88 -6.20
CA SER A 92 -24.69 -14.00 -7.33
C SER A 92 -23.18 -13.87 -7.60
N GLY A 93 -22.33 -14.38 -6.69
CA GLY A 93 -20.88 -14.15 -6.67
C GLY A 93 -20.03 -15.42 -6.70
N GLY A 94 -20.60 -16.58 -7.09
CA GLY A 94 -19.99 -17.91 -6.95
C GLY A 94 -18.50 -18.00 -7.33
N LYS A 95 -18.10 -17.42 -8.46
CA LYS A 95 -16.69 -17.40 -8.91
C LYS A 95 -15.72 -16.72 -7.92
N TYR A 96 -16.14 -15.64 -7.27
CA TYR A 96 -15.30 -14.89 -6.31
C TYR A 96 -15.24 -15.61 -4.96
N ARG A 97 -16.30 -16.33 -4.60
CA ARG A 97 -16.33 -17.20 -3.43
C ARG A 97 -15.36 -18.37 -3.61
N ASP A 98 -15.33 -18.98 -4.80
CA ASP A 98 -14.40 -20.07 -5.12
C ASP A 98 -12.94 -19.63 -5.03
N ASP A 99 -12.61 -18.42 -5.55
CA ASP A 99 -11.27 -17.83 -5.44
C ASP A 99 -10.83 -17.58 -3.98
N PHE A 100 -11.77 -17.16 -3.11
CA PHE A 100 -11.51 -16.97 -1.68
C PHE A 100 -11.33 -18.31 -0.95
N ASP A 101 -12.22 -19.28 -1.19
CA ASP A 101 -12.17 -20.60 -0.56
C ASP A 101 -10.92 -21.39 -1.01
N GLU A 102 -10.44 -21.22 -2.25
CA GLU A 102 -9.15 -21.73 -2.71
C GLU A 102 -7.96 -21.11 -1.97
N TRP A 103 -8.03 -19.82 -1.66
CA TRP A 103 -6.98 -19.14 -0.91
C TRP A 103 -6.93 -19.62 0.54
N GLU A 104 -8.07 -19.76 1.23
CA GLU A 104 -8.11 -20.26 2.61
C GLU A 104 -7.52 -21.68 2.73
N LYS A 105 -7.75 -22.54 1.73
CA LYS A 105 -7.19 -23.91 1.70
C LYS A 105 -5.69 -23.98 1.44
N LYS A 106 -5.07 -22.90 0.94
CA LYS A 106 -3.63 -22.82 0.62
C LYS A 106 -2.79 -22.19 1.74
N LYS A 107 -3.42 -21.79 2.86
CA LYS A 107 -2.72 -21.45 4.11
C LYS A 107 -2.38 -22.69 4.91
#